data_AF-A0A377LS15-F1
#
_entry.id   AF-A0A377LS15-F1
#
_cell.length_a   1.000
_cell.length_b   1.000
_cell.length_c   1.000
_cell.angle_alpha   90.00
_cell.angle_beta   90.00
_cell.angle_gamma   90.00
#
_symmetry.space_group_name_H-M   'P 1'
#
loop_
_entity.id
_entity.type
_entity.pdbx_description
1 polymer ?
#
loop_
_entity_poly.entity_id
_entity_poly.type
_entity_poly.pdbx_seq_one_letter_code
_entity_poly.pdbx_strand_id
1 'polypeptide(L)' 'MLYIFDLGNVIVDIDFNRVLGAWSDFSRVPAGDVKTEFRHGRDIPSA' A
#
# COMPACT_ATOMS: atom_id res chain seq x y z
N MET A 1 25.76 0.59 19.37
CA MET A 1 24.37 1.03 19.60
C MET A 1 23.65 0.95 18.28
N LEU A 2 22.58 0.15 18.17
CA LEU A 2 21.79 0.01 16.93
C LEU A 2 20.43 0.66 17.14
N TYR A 3 20.04 1.53 16.21
CA TYR A 3 18.73 2.17 16.21
C TYR A 3 17.92 1.67 15.02
N ILE A 4 16.72 1.17 15.30
CA ILE A 4 15.77 0.68 14.31
C ILE A 4 14.61 1.67 14.28
N PHE A 5 14.32 2.21 13.10
CA PHE A 5 13.22 3.13 12.86
C PHE A 5 12.25 2.53 11.84
N ASP A 6 10.96 2.72 12.07
CA ASP A 6 9.93 2.33 11.10
C ASP A 6 9.90 3.35 9.94
N LEU A 7 9.98 2.85 8.72
CA LEU A 7 10.03 3.71 7.55
C LEU A 7 8.70 4.44 7.32
N GLY A 8 7.58 3.70 7.40
CA GLY A 8 6.26 4.18 6.95
C GLY A 8 5.48 5.01 7.96
N ASN A 9 6.01 5.20 9.18
CA ASN A 9 5.34 5.94 10.25
C ASN A 9 6.28 6.84 11.06
N VAL A 10 7.59 6.89 10.73
CA VAL A 10 8.60 7.67 11.47
C VAL A 10 9.51 8.49 10.56
N ILE A 11 9.89 8.00 9.37
CA ILE A 11 10.88 8.68 8.51
C ILE A 11 10.24 9.31 7.27
N VAL A 12 9.19 8.71 6.70
CA VAL A 12 8.49 9.21 5.50
C VAL A 12 6.99 8.92 5.57
N ASP A 13 6.18 9.88 5.11
CA ASP A 13 4.74 9.67 4.89
C ASP A 13 4.52 8.88 3.58
N ILE A 14 4.05 7.63 3.71
CA ILE A 14 3.73 6.78 2.55
C ILE A 14 2.23 6.86 2.26
N ASP A 15 1.87 7.42 1.11
CA ASP A 15 0.48 7.49 0.63
C ASP A 15 0.21 6.47 -0.49
N PHE A 16 -0.40 5.33 -0.12
CA PHE A 16 -0.79 4.30 -1.07
C PHE A 16 -1.96 4.70 -1.98
N ASN A 17 -2.74 5.74 -1.66
CA ASN A 17 -3.86 6.15 -2.50
C ASN A 17 -3.39 6.62 -3.89
N ARG A 18 -2.17 7.17 -3.97
CA ARG A 18 -1.55 7.57 -5.25
C ARG A 18 -1.29 6.37 -6.15
N VAL A 19 -0.80 5.27 -5.57
CA VAL A 19 -0.53 4.03 -6.32
C VAL A 19 -1.84 3.40 -6.79
N LEU A 20 -2.85 3.34 -5.90
CA LEU A 20 -4.17 2.81 -6.24
C LEU A 20 -4.86 3.63 -7.35
N GLY A 21 -4.71 4.97 -7.34
CA GLY A 21 -5.20 5.84 -8.40
C GLY A 21 -4.54 5.56 -9.76
N ALA A 22 -3.21 5.42 -9.80
CA ALA A 22 -2.49 5.10 -11.04
C ALA A 22 -2.92 3.74 -11.62
N TRP A 23 -3.14 2.74 -10.75
CA TRP A 23 -3.63 1.42 -11.18
C TRP A 23 -5.08 1.46 -11.65
N SER A 24 -5.94 2.25 -10.99
CA SER A 24 -7.32 2.53 -11.44
C SER A 24 -7.30 3.12 -12.85
N ASP A 25 -6.47 4.13 -13.10
CA ASP A 25 -6.36 4.77 -14.42
C ASP A 25 -5.86 3.81 -15.50
N PHE A 26 -4.87 2.98 -15.18
CA PHE A 26 -4.30 2.00 -16.11
C PHE A 26 -5.27 0.87 -16.46
N SER A 27 -5.94 0.31 -15.44
CA SER A 27 -6.82 -0.86 -15.59
C SER A 27 -8.26 -0.51 -15.98
N ARG A 28 -8.65 0.77 -15.85
CA ARG A 28 -10.05 1.23 -15.96
C ARG A 28 -11.00 0.59 -14.94
N VAL A 29 -10.45 0.04 -13.86
CA VAL A 29 -11.22 -0.46 -12.71
C VAL A 29 -11.34 0.66 -11.69
N PRO A 30 -12.53 0.92 -11.09
CA PRO A 30 -12.69 1.93 -10.05
C PRO A 30 -11.69 1.73 -8.89
N ALA A 31 -11.10 2.81 -8.40
CA ALA A 31 -10.11 2.76 -7.32
C ALA A 31 -10.61 2.05 -6.04
N GLY A 32 -11.92 2.10 -5.76
CA GLY A 32 -12.53 1.37 -4.65
C GLY A 32 -12.44 -0.16 -4.80
N ASP A 33 -12.55 -0.65 -6.03
CA ASP A 33 -12.46 -2.08 -6.35
C ASP A 33 -10.99 -2.52 -6.29
N VAL A 34 -10.06 -1.71 -6.85
CA VAL A 34 -8.60 -1.95 -6.72
C VAL A 34 -8.18 -2.00 -5.24
N LYS A 35 -8.73 -1.12 -4.40
CA LYS A 35 -8.45 -1.09 -2.96
C LYS A 35 -8.96 -2.33 -2.23
N THR A 36 -10.08 -2.90 -2.67
CA THR A 36 -10.66 -4.11 -2.06
C THR A 36 -9.76 -5.33 -2.25
N GLU A 37 -9.04 -5.39 -3.36
CA GLU A 37 -8.08 -6.47 -3.67
C GLU A 37 -6.66 -6.20 -3.15
N PHE A 38 -6.37 -4.97 -2.73
CA PHE A 38 -5.07 -4.64 -2.15
C PHE A 38 -4.87 -5.37 -0.80
N ARG A 39 -3.73 -6.05 -0.66
CA ARG A 39 -3.29 -6.70 0.59
C ARG A 39 -1.95 -6.12 0.99
N HIS A 40 -1.89 -5.50 2.15
CA HIS A 40 -0.61 -5.10 2.73
C HIS A 40 0.02 -6.35 3.36
N GLY A 41 1.35 -6.51 3.31
CA GLY A 41 2.04 -7.79 3.49
C GLY A 41 1.62 -8.68 4.67
N ARG A 42 1.13 -8.13 5.79
CA ARG A 42 0.64 -8.91 6.94
C ARG A 42 -0.73 -9.56 6.73
N ASP A 43 -1.47 -9.13 5.72
CA ASP A 43 -2.81 -9.63 5.37
C ASP A 43 -2.77 -10.78 4.34
N ILE A 44 -1.57 -11.23 3.96
CA ILE A 44 -1.39 -12.38 3.07
C ILE A 44 -1.35 -13.64 3.96
N PRO A 45 -2.27 -14.60 3.79
CA PRO A 45 -2.22 -15.87 4.53
C PRO A 45 -0.85 -16.53 4.36
N SER A 46 -0.24 -16.99 5.45
CA SER A 46 0.96 -17.82 5.35
C SER A 46 0.62 -19.11 4.61
N ALA A 47 1.34 -19.39 3.53
CA ALA A 47 1.23 -20.62 2.76
C ALA A 47 1.54 -21.86 3.61
#